data_AF-A0A943X5I0-F1
#
_entry.id   AF-A0A943X5I0-F1
#
_cell.length_a   1.000
_cell.length_b   1.000
_cell.length_c   1.000
_cell.angle_alpha   90.00
_cell.angle_beta   90.00
_cell.angle_gamma   90.00
#
_symmetry.space_group_name_H-M   'P 1'
#
loop_
_entity.id
_entity.type
_entity.pdbx_description
1 polymer ?
#
loop_
_entity_poly.entity_id
_entity_poly.type
_entity_poly.pdbx_seq_one_letter_code
_entity_poly.pdbx_strand_id
1 'polypeptide(L)'
;MHKKLLILHKELLTKRFIEKYDENNPFISTHSNPSSAELEEILETIGIESDIFETKATYIDSSLLEKRHKVVYGERSDLDKEDFLTTFKIIIDLVEEYKTLLVNAADNKIYMRGGVHGE
;
A
#
# COMPACT_ATOMS: atom_id res chain seq x y z
N MET A 1 4.52 15.09 -29.33
CA MET A 1 4.37 14.23 -28.12
C MET A 1 5.66 14.16 -27.30
N HIS A 2 6.76 13.61 -27.82
CA HIS A 2 8.00 13.39 -27.05
C HIS A 2 8.64 14.65 -26.40
N LYS A 3 8.66 15.80 -27.09
CA LYS A 3 9.28 17.02 -26.56
C LYS A 3 8.58 17.56 -25.29
N LYS A 4 7.25 17.43 -25.20
CA LYS A 4 6.48 17.84 -24.00
C LYS A 4 6.80 16.95 -22.80
N LEU A 5 6.87 15.63 -23.01
CA LEU A 5 7.26 14.67 -21.96
C LEU A 5 8.68 14.95 -21.43
N LEU A 6 9.64 15.24 -22.32
CA LEU A 6 11.01 15.55 -21.92
C LEU A 6 11.12 16.87 -21.13
N ILE A 7 10.31 17.87 -21.48
CA ILE A 7 10.25 19.13 -20.73
C ILE A 7 9.66 18.88 -19.33
N LEU A 8 8.52 18.19 -19.25
CA LEU A 8 7.87 17.84 -17.98
C LEU A 8 8.80 17.04 -17.08
N HIS A 9 9.53 16.06 -17.63
CA HIS A 9 10.50 15.27 -16.86
C HIS A 9 11.61 16.14 -16.26
N LYS A 10 12.17 17.08 -17.04
CA LYS A 10 13.20 18.01 -16.54
C LYS A 10 12.66 18.95 -15.45
N GLU A 11 11.43 19.43 -15.61
CA GLU A 11 10.77 20.24 -14.57
C GLU A 11 10.59 19.44 -13.29
N LEU A 12 10.09 18.20 -13.37
CA LEU A 12 9.88 17.35 -12.20
C LEU A 12 11.19 16.96 -11.48
N LEU A 13 12.29 16.77 -12.20
CA LEU A 13 13.61 16.48 -11.60
C LEU A 13 14.16 17.64 -10.76
N THR A 14 13.76 18.87 -11.05
CA THR A 14 14.26 20.07 -10.37
C THR A 14 13.29 20.63 -9.34
N LYS A 15 12.04 20.17 -9.37
CA LYS A 15 10.99 20.58 -8.45
C LYS A 15 11.26 20.01 -7.06
N ARG A 16 11.37 20.89 -6.06
CA ARG A 16 11.32 20.47 -4.66
C ARG A 16 9.86 20.36 -4.25
N PHE A 17 9.45 19.17 -3.82
CA PHE A 17 8.13 18.96 -3.23
C PHE A 17 8.20 19.42 -1.77
N ILE A 18 7.70 20.63 -1.51
CA ILE A 18 7.50 21.17 -0.17
C ILE A 18 5.99 21.16 0.07
N GLU A 19 5.43 19.96 0.02
CA GLU A 19 4.02 19.72 0.30
C GLU A 19 3.88 19.57 1.83
N LYS A 20 3.00 20.38 2.44
CA LYS A 20 2.72 20.28 3.88
C LYS A 20 1.61 19.26 4.08
N TYR A 21 1.81 18.36 5.04
CA TYR A 21 0.76 17.44 5.44
C TYR A 21 -0.47 18.22 5.93
N ASP A 22 -1.63 17.91 5.35
CA ASP A 22 -2.94 18.42 5.74
C ASP A 22 -3.76 17.24 6.29
N GLU A 23 -4.21 17.33 7.54
CA GLU A 23 -5.05 16.30 8.16
C GLU A 23 -6.39 16.11 7.44
N ASN A 24 -6.90 17.16 6.77
CA ASN A 24 -8.15 17.08 6.01
C ASN A 24 -7.93 16.55 4.59
N ASN A 25 -6.67 16.50 4.13
CA ASN A 25 -6.29 16.01 2.82
C ASN A 25 -4.92 15.30 2.90
N PRO A 26 -4.85 14.12 3.55
CA PRO A 26 -3.60 13.42 3.75
C PRO A 26 -3.06 12.91 2.41
N PHE A 27 -1.74 12.93 2.23
CA PHE A 27 -1.08 12.36 1.03
C PHE A 27 -1.30 10.86 0.88
N ILE A 28 -1.53 10.19 2.01
CA ILE A 28 -1.78 8.77 2.10
C ILE A 28 -3.09 8.61 2.87
N SER A 29 -4.12 8.10 2.20
CA SER A 29 -5.41 7.79 2.80
C SER A 29 -5.57 6.27 2.86
N THR A 30 -5.73 5.73 4.06
CA THR A 30 -6.15 4.33 4.25
C THR A 30 -7.67 4.16 4.16
N HIS A 31 -8.37 5.27 3.87
CA HIS A 31 -9.82 5.40 3.98
C HIS A 31 -10.32 4.79 5.30
N SER A 32 -11.41 4.03 5.26
CA SER A 32 -11.89 3.29 6.44
C SER A 32 -11.23 1.93 6.61
N ASN A 33 -10.78 1.31 5.51
CA ASN A 33 -10.14 0.00 5.53
C ASN A 33 -9.40 -0.23 4.20
N PRO A 34 -8.08 -0.49 4.22
CA PRO A 34 -7.29 -0.50 2.99
C PRO A 34 -7.49 -1.81 2.19
N SER A 35 -7.88 -1.64 0.94
CA SER A 35 -7.83 -2.61 -0.15
C SER A 35 -6.40 -2.90 -0.60
N SER A 36 -6.24 -3.92 -1.43
CA SER A 36 -4.94 -4.24 -2.05
C SER A 36 -4.35 -3.03 -2.78
N ALA A 37 -5.17 -2.26 -3.50
CA ALA A 37 -4.76 -1.05 -4.21
C ALA A 37 -4.35 0.08 -3.26
N GLU A 38 -5.09 0.30 -2.16
CA GLU A 38 -4.70 1.30 -1.15
C GLU A 38 -3.37 0.92 -0.46
N LEU A 39 -3.15 -0.37 -0.20
CA LEU A 39 -1.89 -0.85 0.38
C LEU A 39 -0.70 -0.68 -0.57
N GLU A 40 -0.91 -0.90 -1.87
CA GLU A 40 0.06 -0.67 -2.94
C GLU A 40 0.38 0.82 -3.08
N GLU A 41 -0.64 1.69 -3.11
CA GLU A 41 -0.48 3.14 -3.18
C GLU A 41 0.37 3.70 -2.03
N ILE A 42 0.23 3.16 -0.82
CA ILE A 42 1.09 3.54 0.32
C ILE A 42 2.56 3.27 0.00
N LEU A 43 2.88 2.08 -0.54
CA LEU A 43 4.25 1.69 -0.88
C LEU A 43 4.81 2.56 -2.01
N GLU A 44 4.02 2.77 -3.05
CA GLU A 44 4.41 3.63 -4.18
C GLU A 44 4.67 5.07 -3.73
N THR A 45 3.84 5.61 -2.83
CA THR A 45 3.98 6.98 -2.31
C THR A 45 5.30 7.18 -1.57
N ILE A 46 5.82 6.15 -0.91
CA ILE A 46 7.11 6.19 -0.21
C ILE A 46 8.27 5.64 -1.06
N GLY A 47 8.02 5.32 -2.33
CA GLY A 47 9.03 4.88 -3.29
C GLY A 47 9.50 3.45 -3.11
N ILE A 48 8.64 2.57 -2.60
CA ILE A 48 8.89 1.13 -2.47
C ILE A 48 8.12 0.40 -3.56
N GLU A 49 8.82 -0.27 -4.46
CA GLU A 49 8.22 -1.18 -5.44
C GLU A 49 8.12 -2.58 -4.82
N SER A 50 6.92 -3.18 -4.82
CA SER A 50 6.70 -4.52 -4.27
C SER A 50 5.45 -5.18 -4.87
N ASP A 51 5.50 -6.51 -5.00
CA ASP A 51 4.46 -7.37 -5.57
C ASP A 51 3.76 -8.25 -4.52
N ILE A 52 4.00 -8.03 -3.22
CA ILE A 52 3.48 -8.90 -2.13
C ILE A 52 1.95 -9.01 -2.11
N PHE A 53 1.26 -8.03 -2.69
CA PHE A 53 -0.19 -8.01 -2.78
C PHE A 53 -0.73 -8.66 -4.04
N GLU A 54 0.03 -8.79 -5.14
CA GLU A 54 -0.51 -9.24 -6.44
C GLU A 54 -1.20 -10.60 -6.32
N THR A 55 -0.54 -11.57 -5.69
CA THR A 55 -1.08 -12.93 -5.51
C THR A 55 -2.18 -13.02 -4.46
N LYS A 56 -2.36 -11.98 -3.64
CA LYS A 56 -3.32 -11.92 -2.53
C LYS A 56 -4.43 -10.88 -2.74
N ALA A 57 -4.42 -10.13 -3.84
CA ALA A 57 -5.32 -9.01 -4.07
C ALA A 57 -6.80 -9.42 -3.99
N THR A 58 -7.19 -10.46 -4.74
CA THR A 58 -8.54 -11.03 -4.68
C THR A 58 -8.93 -11.51 -3.28
N TYR A 59 -7.95 -11.99 -2.50
CA TYR A 59 -8.19 -12.41 -1.14
C TYR A 59 -8.48 -11.21 -0.24
N ILE A 60 -7.66 -10.16 -0.31
CA ILE A 60 -7.82 -8.92 0.47
C ILE A 60 -9.15 -8.26 0.14
N ASP A 61 -9.45 -8.07 -1.14
CA ASP A 61 -10.59 -7.25 -1.56
C ASP A 61 -11.93 -7.98 -1.44
N SER A 62 -11.98 -9.24 -1.87
CA SER A 62 -13.25 -9.99 -1.91
C SER A 62 -13.40 -10.95 -0.74
N SER A 63 -12.34 -11.69 -0.38
CA SER A 63 -12.46 -12.71 0.68
C SER A 63 -12.44 -12.11 2.09
N LEU A 64 -11.79 -10.96 2.27
CA LEU A 64 -11.68 -10.29 3.56
C LEU A 64 -12.61 -9.07 3.66
N LEU A 65 -12.40 -8.06 2.80
CA LEU A 65 -13.12 -6.78 2.87
C LEU A 65 -14.63 -6.94 2.68
N GLU A 66 -15.05 -7.68 1.64
CA GLU A 66 -16.47 -7.93 1.40
C GLU A 66 -17.13 -8.73 2.54
N LYS A 67 -16.49 -9.80 3.03
CA LYS A 67 -17.00 -10.57 4.16
C LYS A 67 -17.13 -9.71 5.43
N ARG A 68 -16.15 -8.85 5.70
CA ARG A 68 -16.20 -7.89 6.80
C ARG A 68 -17.37 -6.93 6.65
N HIS A 69 -17.61 -6.39 5.45
CA HIS A 69 -18.76 -5.52 5.19
C HIS A 69 -20.07 -6.22 5.55
N LYS A 70 -20.26 -7.46 5.07
CA LYS A 70 -21.44 -8.27 5.40
C LYS A 70 -21.63 -8.45 6.90
N VAL A 71 -20.57 -8.77 7.64
CA VAL A 71 -20.61 -8.89 9.11
C VAL A 71 -21.01 -7.56 9.78
N VAL A 72 -20.43 -6.44 9.35
CA VAL A 72 -20.74 -5.11 9.91
C VAL A 72 -22.17 -4.66 9.62
N TYR A 73 -22.71 -5.00 8.45
CA TYR A 73 -24.10 -4.71 8.09
C TYR A 73 -25.10 -5.72 8.69
N GLY A 74 -24.63 -6.71 9.45
CA GLY A 74 -25.48 -7.72 10.09
C GLY A 74 -26.08 -8.73 9.11
N GLU A 75 -25.49 -8.86 7.93
CA GLU A 75 -25.89 -9.87 6.96
C GLU A 75 -25.46 -11.26 7.47
N ARG A 76 -26.28 -12.28 7.16
CA ARG A 76 -25.92 -13.67 7.46
C ARG A 76 -24.67 -14.02 6.67
N SER A 77 -23.61 -14.35 7.38
CA SER A 77 -22.38 -14.89 6.83
C SER A 77 -22.18 -16.27 7.43
N ASP A 78 -22.15 -17.28 6.57
CA ASP A 78 -21.75 -18.63 6.96
C ASP A 78 -20.22 -18.62 7.08
N LEU A 79 -19.73 -18.28 8.28
CA LEU A 79 -18.32 -18.32 8.64
C LEU A 79 -18.13 -19.47 9.62
N ASP A 80 -17.37 -20.48 9.20
CA ASP A 80 -16.94 -21.52 10.13
C ASP A 80 -15.61 -21.14 10.81
N LYS A 81 -15.18 -21.97 11.75
CA LYS A 81 -13.97 -21.72 12.54
C LYS A 81 -12.71 -21.81 11.68
N GLU A 82 -12.67 -22.74 10.74
CA GLU A 82 -11.54 -23.01 9.86
C GLU A 82 -11.35 -21.86 8.85
N ASP A 83 -12.44 -21.30 8.34
CA ASP A 83 -12.45 -20.08 7.54
C ASP A 83 -11.81 -18.92 8.32
N PHE A 84 -12.24 -18.70 9.56
CA PHE A 84 -11.67 -17.66 10.41
C PHE A 84 -10.17 -17.86 10.64
N LEU A 85 -9.75 -19.08 11.01
CA LEU A 85 -8.33 -19.37 11.27
C LEU A 85 -7.47 -19.16 10.03
N THR A 86 -7.97 -19.58 8.87
CA THR A 86 -7.28 -19.38 7.58
C THR A 86 -7.15 -17.90 7.27
N THR A 87 -8.24 -17.14 7.41
CA THR A 87 -8.23 -15.68 7.21
C THR A 87 -7.30 -14.96 8.16
N PHE A 88 -7.37 -15.28 9.45
CA PHE A 88 -6.50 -14.69 10.45
C PHE A 88 -5.03 -14.93 10.11
N LYS A 89 -4.66 -16.15 9.75
CA LYS A 89 -3.27 -16.49 9.39
C LYS A 89 -2.79 -15.68 8.18
N ILE A 90 -3.56 -15.66 7.09
CA ILE A 90 -3.18 -14.94 5.86
C ILE A 90 -2.98 -13.44 6.14
N ILE A 91 -3.86 -12.83 6.95
CA ILE A 91 -3.75 -11.41 7.30
C ILE A 91 -2.51 -11.14 8.13
N ILE A 92 -2.24 -11.96 9.16
CA ILE A 92 -1.09 -11.76 10.03
C ILE A 92 0.22 -11.92 9.24
N ASP A 93 0.29 -12.94 8.37
CA ASP A 93 1.44 -13.14 7.49
C ASP A 93 1.65 -11.93 6.57
N LEU A 94 0.57 -11.42 5.95
CA LEU A 94 0.63 -10.24 5.08
C LEU A 94 1.07 -8.97 5.83
N VAL A 95 0.57 -8.75 7.06
CA VAL A 95 0.95 -7.60 7.89
C VAL A 95 2.43 -7.67 8.27
N GLU A 96 2.95 -8.85 8.57
CA GLU A 96 4.37 -9.02 8.92
C GLU A 96 5.28 -8.84 7.70
N GLU A 97 4.88 -9.35 6.53
CA GLU A 97 5.57 -9.11 5.25
C GLU A 97 5.60 -7.60 4.93
N TYR A 98 4.46 -6.92 5.04
CA TYR A 98 4.34 -5.48 4.81
C TYR A 98 5.22 -4.66 5.76
N LYS A 99 5.16 -4.95 7.06
CA LYS A 99 6.01 -4.32 8.07
C LYS A 99 7.49 -4.52 7.76
N THR A 100 7.88 -5.74 7.36
CA THR A 100 9.27 -6.07 7.03
C THR A 100 9.77 -5.22 5.86
N LEU A 101 8.95 -5.03 4.81
CA LEU A 101 9.27 -4.14 3.70
C LEU A 101 9.50 -2.70 4.16
N LEU A 102 8.59 -2.17 4.99
CA LEU A 102 8.70 -0.79 5.49
C LEU A 102 9.96 -0.58 6.33
N VAL A 103 10.27 -1.52 7.24
CA VAL A 103 11.48 -1.46 8.08
C VAL A 103 12.72 -1.53 7.21
N ASN A 104 12.79 -2.49 6.29
CA ASN A 104 13.93 -2.60 5.37
C ASN A 104 14.12 -1.35 4.52
N ALA A 105 13.03 -0.75 4.03
CA ALA A 105 13.11 0.48 3.25
C ALA A 105 13.58 1.67 4.09
N ALA A 106 13.16 1.75 5.35
CA ALA A 106 13.62 2.78 6.29
C ALA A 106 15.12 2.63 6.58
N ASP A 107 15.57 1.42 6.90
CA ASP A 107 16.97 1.11 7.23
C ASP A 107 17.91 1.38 6.05
N ASN A 108 17.49 0.99 4.85
CA ASN A 108 18.26 1.18 3.62
C ASN A 108 18.04 2.56 2.97
N LYS A 109 17.22 3.43 3.57
CA LYS A 109 16.87 4.76 3.06
C LYS A 109 16.37 4.73 1.61
N ILE A 110 15.63 3.70 1.22
CA ILE A 110 15.11 3.50 -0.15
C ILE A 110 14.22 4.68 -0.58
N TYR A 111 13.55 5.31 0.38
CA TYR A 111 12.73 6.52 0.18
C TYR A 111 13.53 7.78 -0.23
N MET A 112 14.88 7.78 -0.12
CA MET A 112 15.70 8.94 -0.49
C MET A 112 16.01 8.94 -2.00
N ARG A 113 15.29 9.77 -2.77
CA ARG A 113 15.58 9.98 -4.19
C ARG A 113 16.98 10.59 -4.38
N GLY A 114 17.88 9.86 -5.04
CA GLY A 114 19.25 10.31 -5.34
C GLY A 114 20.30 9.94 -4.30
N GLY A 115 19.96 9.09 -3.31
CA GLY A 115 20.96 8.42 -2.49
C GLY A 115 21.84 7.54 -3.38
N VAL A 116 23.13 7.84 -3.43
CA VAL A 116 24.14 7.10 -4.19
C VAL A 116 24.03 5.61 -3.82
N HIS A 117 23.49 4.80 -4.73
CA HIS A 117 23.64 3.35 -4.65
C HIS A 117 25.11 3.02 -4.92
N GLY A 118 25.89 2.88 -3.85
CA GLY A 118 27.25 2.35 -3.87
C GLY A 118 28.32 3.33 -4.34
N GLU A 119 29.07 3.88 -3.39
CA GLU A 119 30.53 3.89 -3.51
C GLU A 119 31.08 2.59 -2.92
#